data_AF-A0A976KSQ7-F1
#
_entry.id   AF-A0A976KSQ7-F1
#
_cell.length_a   1.000
_cell.length_b   1.000
_cell.length_c   1.000
_cell.angle_alpha   90.00
_cell.angle_beta   90.00
_cell.angle_gamma   90.00
#
_symmetry.space_group_name_H-M   'P 1'
#
loop_
_entity.id
_entity.type
_entity.pdbx_description
1 polymer ?
#
loop_
_entity_poly.entity_id
_entity_poly.type
_entity_poly.pdbx_seq_one_letter_code
_entity_poly.pdbx_strand_id
1 'polypeptide(L)'
;MVKPMGIVLQTSVFPVVDALAPLASSDHGVATLDMGELQRDLETLASEALSAQMAGLSLAAAVHDERFPALREFHRDLRDTLFVEVPRDMAGWVQQLQQPDSQATRGVSGFYDRLFEHAYSPDAASPLFRPGGDDPAALSSALARLLLFEAVRLRLLVAAWSSHEYESLGGEETDIDAIACAETEALLSEPSLDDPHVRPLPVMMASASIALARDAADRADLLRGVGEDERERLRMRARLRAALRELRLPEAVLLENALASLTGDHRVELTELQADRPVALEGLSRQAMDQRISRGRRALAKARRYWPSRRKPALYDMIRERSSADPATADPK
;
A
#
# COMPACT_ATOMS: atom_id res chain seq x y z
N MET A 1 -33.55 23.63 36.20
CA MET A 1 -32.19 23.21 35.85
C MET A 1 -32.28 22.22 34.70
N VAL A 2 -32.08 22.70 33.48
CA VAL A 2 -32.04 21.86 32.27
C VAL A 2 -30.61 21.34 32.15
N LYS A 3 -30.43 20.02 32.20
CA LYS A 3 -29.16 19.38 31.82
C LYS A 3 -28.93 19.67 30.33
N PRO A 4 -27.79 20.23 29.91
CA PRO A 4 -27.46 20.23 28.49
C PRO A 4 -27.22 18.77 28.08
N MET A 5 -28.07 18.26 27.18
CA MET A 5 -27.73 17.09 26.36
C MET A 5 -26.50 17.50 25.55
N GLY A 6 -25.35 16.88 25.84
CA GLY A 6 -24.23 16.92 24.94
C GLY A 6 -24.68 16.29 23.62
N ILE A 7 -24.87 17.13 22.61
CA ILE A 7 -24.84 16.69 21.23
C ILE A 7 -23.40 16.23 21.03
N VAL A 8 -23.18 14.92 21.06
CA VAL A 8 -21.97 14.33 20.50
C VAL A 8 -22.04 14.67 19.02
N LEU A 9 -21.30 15.71 18.62
CA LEU A 9 -21.05 15.98 17.20
C LEU A 9 -20.31 14.73 16.70
N GLN A 10 -20.99 13.90 15.92
CA GLN A 10 -20.39 12.75 15.26
C GLN A 10 -19.37 13.29 14.24
N THR A 11 -18.10 13.36 14.66
CA THR A 11 -16.94 13.32 13.77
C THR A 11 -17.04 12.01 13.01
N SER A 12 -17.46 12.05 11.75
CA SER A 12 -17.90 10.81 11.10
C SER A 12 -17.31 10.63 9.71
N VAL A 13 -16.41 9.66 9.60
CA VAL A 13 -15.99 9.01 8.34
C VAL A 13 -17.01 7.96 7.88
N PHE A 14 -18.19 7.95 8.51
CA PHE A 14 -19.28 7.01 8.28
C PHE A 14 -19.65 6.83 6.81
N PRO A 15 -19.62 7.86 5.93
CA PRO A 15 -19.85 7.64 4.50
C PRO A 15 -18.83 6.68 3.85
N VAL A 16 -17.55 6.74 4.25
CA VAL A 16 -16.50 5.84 3.76
C VAL A 16 -16.63 4.45 4.39
N VAL A 17 -17.01 4.36 5.67
CA VAL A 17 -17.26 3.08 6.35
C VAL A 17 -18.49 2.36 5.76
N ASP A 18 -19.56 3.09 5.47
CA ASP A 18 -20.74 2.58 4.78
C ASP A 18 -20.39 2.08 3.37
N ALA A 19 -19.46 2.75 2.70
CA ALA A 19 -18.97 2.30 1.40
C ALA A 19 -18.23 0.95 1.49
N LEU A 20 -17.64 0.61 2.65
CA LEU A 20 -17.00 -0.68 2.93
C LEU A 20 -17.98 -1.78 3.36
N ALA A 21 -19.14 -1.44 3.92
CA ALA A 21 -20.11 -2.41 4.45
C ALA A 21 -20.55 -3.49 3.43
N PRO A 22 -20.78 -3.18 2.13
CA PRO A 22 -21.07 -4.19 1.12
C PRO A 22 -19.93 -5.18 0.87
N LEU A 23 -18.67 -4.78 1.11
CA LEU A 23 -17.50 -5.65 1.00
C LEU A 23 -17.38 -6.59 2.22
N ALA A 24 -17.68 -6.06 3.41
CA ALA A 24 -17.67 -6.80 4.68
C ALA A 24 -18.83 -7.80 4.83
N SER A 25 -19.97 -7.52 4.18
CA SER A 25 -21.19 -8.35 4.27
C SER A 25 -21.19 -9.57 3.34
N SER A 26 -20.11 -9.81 2.59
CA SER A 26 -20.02 -10.98 1.73
C SER A 26 -19.85 -12.25 2.58
N ASP A 27 -20.72 -13.23 2.36
CA ASP A 27 -21.00 -14.45 3.16
C ASP A 27 -19.83 -15.47 3.26
N HIS A 28 -18.59 -14.99 3.25
CA HIS A 28 -17.36 -15.77 3.04
C HIS A 28 -16.65 -16.22 4.32
N GLY A 29 -17.36 -16.29 5.46
CA GLY A 29 -16.81 -16.85 6.70
C GLY A 29 -15.65 -16.06 7.32
N VAL A 30 -15.42 -14.82 6.88
CA VAL A 30 -14.53 -13.88 7.55
C VAL A 30 -15.12 -13.63 8.93
N ALA A 31 -14.31 -13.77 9.99
CA ALA A 31 -14.71 -13.45 11.36
C ALA A 31 -15.45 -12.11 11.36
N THR A 32 -16.58 -12.02 12.09
CA THR A 32 -17.37 -10.80 12.20
C THR A 32 -16.44 -9.64 12.53
N LEU A 33 -16.14 -8.81 11.53
CA LEU A 33 -15.31 -7.62 11.70
C LEU A 33 -16.00 -6.75 12.75
N ASP A 34 -15.26 -6.37 13.79
CA ASP A 34 -15.75 -5.36 14.72
C ASP A 34 -15.77 -4.03 13.97
N MET A 35 -16.93 -3.72 13.37
CA MET A 35 -17.13 -2.49 12.61
C MET A 35 -16.92 -1.24 13.47
N GLY A 36 -17.10 -1.33 14.79
CA GLY A 36 -16.84 -0.23 15.71
C GLY A 36 -15.35 -0.02 16.00
N GLU A 37 -14.54 -1.07 15.96
CA GLU A 37 -13.08 -0.96 15.98
C GLU A 37 -12.54 -0.40 14.68
N LEU A 38 -12.94 -0.99 13.54
CA LEU A 38 -12.56 -0.52 12.22
C LEU A 38 -12.91 0.96 12.02
N GLN A 39 -14.09 1.39 12.46
CA GLN A 39 -14.48 2.80 12.37
C GLN A 39 -13.53 3.71 13.16
N ARG A 40 -13.18 3.35 14.39
CA ARG A 40 -12.27 4.16 15.23
C ARG A 40 -10.87 4.27 14.62
N ASP A 41 -10.37 3.18 14.04
CA ASP A 41 -9.08 3.16 13.38
C ASP A 41 -9.09 4.07 12.14
N LEU A 42 -10.15 3.98 11.32
CA LEU A 42 -10.33 4.84 10.15
C LEU A 42 -10.52 6.32 10.52
N GLU A 43 -11.21 6.63 11.61
CA GLU A 43 -11.32 8.00 12.14
C GLU A 43 -9.96 8.57 12.57
N THR A 44 -9.12 7.73 13.20
CA THR A 44 -7.76 8.11 13.59
C THR A 44 -6.91 8.41 12.35
N LEU A 45 -6.95 7.54 11.34
CA LEU A 45 -6.25 7.74 10.06
C LEU A 45 -6.73 9.01 9.34
N ALA A 46 -8.04 9.25 9.31
CA ALA A 46 -8.61 10.45 8.69
C ALA A 46 -8.13 11.72 9.38
N SER A 47 -8.09 11.72 10.72
CA SER A 47 -7.63 12.84 11.53
C SER A 47 -6.14 13.13 11.31
N GLU A 48 -5.29 12.11 11.29
CA GLU A 48 -3.87 12.28 11.00
C GLU A 48 -3.63 12.75 9.56
N ALA A 49 -4.34 12.19 8.57
CA ALA A 49 -4.24 12.61 7.17
C ALA A 49 -4.65 14.09 6.99
N LEU A 50 -5.76 14.50 7.60
CA LEU A 50 -6.22 15.88 7.58
C LEU A 50 -5.21 16.81 8.28
N SER A 51 -4.68 16.39 9.42
CA SER A 51 -3.66 17.15 10.17
C SER A 51 -2.38 17.34 9.37
N ALA A 52 -1.92 16.31 8.66
CA ALA A 52 -0.77 16.39 7.76
C ALA A 52 -1.02 17.35 6.59
N GLN A 53 -2.20 17.28 5.97
CA GLN A 53 -2.60 18.21 4.91
C GLN A 53 -2.65 19.66 5.42
N MET A 54 -3.21 19.90 6.61
CA MET A 54 -3.24 21.23 7.24
C MET A 54 -1.83 21.75 7.58
N ALA A 55 -0.88 20.85 7.83
CA ALA A 55 0.53 21.18 8.01
C ALA A 55 1.28 21.38 6.69
N GLY A 56 0.61 21.25 5.53
CA GLY A 56 1.20 21.42 4.20
C GLY A 56 2.07 20.25 3.74
N LEU A 57 1.90 19.07 4.33
CA LEU A 57 2.60 17.85 3.92
C LEU A 57 1.79 17.09 2.88
N SER A 58 2.48 16.53 1.88
CA SER A 58 1.88 15.52 1.01
C SER A 58 1.66 14.22 1.78
N LEU A 59 0.74 13.37 1.31
CA LEU A 59 0.52 12.06 1.91
C LEU A 59 1.80 11.19 1.85
N ALA A 60 2.55 11.25 0.74
CA ALA A 60 3.83 10.55 0.60
C ALA A 60 4.85 10.97 1.67
N ALA A 61 4.84 12.22 2.14
CA ALA A 61 5.72 12.64 3.22
C ALA A 61 5.14 12.25 4.60
N ALA A 62 3.83 12.40 4.78
CA ALA A 62 3.14 12.18 6.04
C ALA A 62 3.25 10.73 6.55
N VAL A 63 3.18 9.74 5.65
CA VAL A 63 3.28 8.31 6.00
C VAL A 63 4.66 7.90 6.52
N HIS A 64 5.68 8.75 6.39
CA HIS A 64 7.03 8.50 6.94
C HIS A 64 7.35 9.41 8.14
N ASP A 65 6.46 10.33 8.50
CA ASP A 65 6.69 11.32 9.56
C ASP A 65 6.26 10.77 10.93
N GLU A 66 7.14 10.87 11.92
CA GLU A 66 6.91 10.35 13.28
C GLU A 66 5.72 11.00 13.99
N ARG A 67 5.26 12.16 13.52
CA ARG A 67 4.08 12.86 14.06
C ARG A 67 2.76 12.17 13.71
N PHE A 68 2.74 11.29 12.72
CA PHE A 68 1.55 10.58 12.24
C PHE A 68 1.74 9.06 12.32
N PRO A 69 1.80 8.50 13.55
CA PRO A 69 2.10 7.09 13.75
C PRO A 69 1.04 6.17 13.13
N ALA A 70 -0.25 6.51 13.18
CA ALA A 70 -1.29 5.67 12.59
C ALA A 70 -1.15 5.59 11.06
N LEU A 71 -0.87 6.70 10.38
CA LEU A 71 -0.60 6.71 8.94
C LEU A 71 0.60 5.83 8.59
N ARG A 72 1.70 5.98 9.34
CA ARG A 72 2.92 5.20 9.12
C ARG A 72 2.69 3.70 9.31
N GLU A 73 1.99 3.33 10.37
CA GLU A 73 1.63 1.94 10.66
C GLU A 73 0.74 1.37 9.55
N PHE A 74 -0.33 2.08 9.17
CA PHE A 74 -1.24 1.66 8.12
C PHE A 74 -0.54 1.47 6.76
N HIS A 75 0.24 2.45 6.33
CA HIS A 75 0.98 2.44 5.06
C HIS A 75 1.95 1.24 4.97
N ARG A 76 2.66 0.99 6.06
CA ARG A 76 3.61 -0.11 6.22
C ARG A 76 2.90 -1.46 6.26
N ASP A 77 1.82 -1.56 7.01
CA ASP A 77 1.09 -2.80 7.24
C ASP A 77 0.32 -3.22 5.98
N LEU A 78 -0.25 -2.26 5.23
CA LEU A 78 -0.81 -2.50 3.90
C LEU A 78 0.23 -3.12 2.96
N ARG A 79 1.44 -2.58 2.92
CA ARG A 79 2.54 -3.16 2.14
C ARG A 79 2.83 -4.60 2.57
N ASP A 80 2.79 -4.90 3.86
CA ASP A 80 3.06 -6.24 4.38
C ASP A 80 1.95 -7.24 4.08
N THR A 81 0.70 -6.80 4.06
CA THR A 81 -0.43 -7.65 3.70
C THR A 81 -0.29 -8.25 2.30
N LEU A 82 0.43 -7.57 1.38
CA LEU A 82 0.75 -8.11 0.05
C LEU A 82 1.49 -9.45 0.12
N PHE A 83 2.29 -9.70 1.17
CA PHE A 83 3.13 -10.88 1.32
C PHE A 83 2.58 -11.90 2.33
N VAL A 84 1.43 -11.62 2.95
CA VAL A 84 0.72 -12.57 3.81
C VAL A 84 0.13 -13.68 2.94
N GLU A 85 0.38 -14.94 3.33
CA GLU A 85 -0.19 -16.11 2.66
C GLU A 85 -1.71 -16.09 2.79
N VAL A 86 -2.43 -16.15 1.66
CA VAL A 86 -3.90 -16.05 1.66
C VAL A 86 -4.50 -17.22 2.47
N PRO A 87 -5.33 -16.92 3.49
CA PRO A 87 -6.04 -17.94 4.25
C PRO A 87 -6.92 -18.83 3.36
N ARG A 88 -7.14 -20.10 3.74
CA ARG A 88 -7.86 -21.06 2.85
C ARG A 88 -9.32 -20.68 2.66
N ASP A 89 -9.92 -20.18 3.71
CA ASP A 89 -11.25 -19.58 3.80
C ASP A 89 -11.40 -18.36 2.88
N MET A 90 -10.35 -17.54 2.72
CA MET A 90 -10.39 -16.38 1.83
C MET A 90 -10.08 -16.70 0.36
N ALA A 91 -9.49 -17.86 0.07
CA ALA A 91 -9.02 -18.19 -1.28
C ALA A 91 -10.14 -18.13 -2.34
N GLY A 92 -11.35 -18.57 -1.99
CA GLY A 92 -12.51 -18.51 -2.90
C GLY A 92 -12.94 -17.07 -3.21
N TRP A 93 -12.94 -16.20 -2.22
CA TRP A 93 -13.26 -14.77 -2.40
C TRP A 93 -12.21 -14.07 -3.26
N VAL A 94 -10.91 -14.33 -3.02
CA VAL A 94 -9.85 -13.74 -3.86
C VAL A 94 -9.94 -14.23 -5.31
N GLN A 95 -10.28 -15.51 -5.54
CA GLN A 95 -10.53 -16.01 -6.90
C GLN A 95 -11.72 -15.32 -7.58
N GLN A 96 -12.78 -14.97 -6.85
CA GLN A 96 -13.90 -14.20 -7.42
C GLN A 96 -13.47 -12.79 -7.82
N LEU A 97 -12.59 -12.13 -7.06
CA LEU A 97 -12.04 -10.82 -7.42
C LEU A 97 -11.16 -10.85 -8.67
N GLN A 98 -10.61 -12.02 -9.01
CA GLN A 98 -9.87 -12.21 -10.26
C GLN A 98 -10.80 -12.31 -11.48
N GLN A 99 -12.10 -12.52 -11.29
CA GLN A 99 -13.07 -12.62 -12.38
C GLN A 99 -13.66 -11.23 -12.72
N PRO A 100 -13.52 -10.75 -13.96
CA PRO A 100 -13.88 -9.37 -14.34
C PRO A 100 -15.37 -9.02 -14.14
N ASP A 101 -16.27 -10.00 -14.16
CA ASP A 101 -17.73 -9.77 -14.07
C ASP A 101 -18.38 -10.23 -12.75
N SER A 102 -17.57 -10.63 -11.76
CA SER A 102 -18.10 -11.08 -10.48
C SER A 102 -18.82 -9.96 -9.73
N GLN A 103 -19.77 -10.34 -8.89
CA GLN A 103 -20.46 -9.39 -8.01
C GLN A 103 -19.48 -8.67 -7.08
N ALA A 104 -18.42 -9.37 -6.64
CA ALA A 104 -17.34 -8.80 -5.86
C ALA A 104 -16.60 -7.70 -6.63
N THR A 105 -16.24 -7.94 -7.90
CA THR A 105 -15.57 -6.92 -8.75
C THR A 105 -16.44 -5.68 -8.96
N ARG A 106 -17.76 -5.86 -9.15
CA ARG A 106 -18.71 -4.73 -9.25
C ARG A 106 -18.82 -3.94 -7.94
N GLY A 107 -18.87 -4.63 -6.79
CA GLY A 107 -18.90 -3.99 -5.48
C GLY A 107 -17.63 -3.18 -5.20
N VAL A 108 -16.46 -3.71 -5.58
CA VAL A 108 -15.17 -3.01 -5.47
C VAL A 108 -15.12 -1.79 -6.39
N SER A 109 -15.62 -1.89 -7.63
CA SER A 109 -15.69 -0.72 -8.53
C SER A 109 -16.52 0.41 -7.91
N GLY A 110 -17.73 0.11 -7.45
CA GLY A 110 -18.61 1.11 -6.82
C GLY A 110 -18.07 1.66 -5.50
N PHE A 111 -17.21 0.92 -4.80
CA PHE A 111 -16.49 1.44 -3.64
C PHE A 111 -15.51 2.54 -4.04
N TYR A 112 -14.71 2.32 -5.09
CA TYR A 112 -13.74 3.31 -5.55
C TYR A 112 -14.39 4.54 -6.16
N ASP A 113 -15.53 4.39 -6.83
CA ASP A 113 -16.29 5.53 -7.35
C ASP A 113 -16.74 6.45 -6.19
N ARG A 114 -17.24 5.88 -5.09
CA ARG A 114 -17.57 6.63 -3.86
C ARG A 114 -16.35 7.26 -3.19
N LEU A 115 -15.21 6.57 -3.17
CA LEU A 115 -13.97 7.18 -2.65
C LEU A 115 -13.58 8.39 -3.50
N PHE A 116 -13.68 8.30 -4.82
CA PHE A 116 -13.41 9.44 -5.70
C PHE A 116 -14.36 10.60 -5.41
N GLU A 117 -15.67 10.35 -5.31
CA GLU A 117 -16.67 11.37 -4.97
C GLU A 117 -16.37 12.08 -3.63
N HIS A 118 -15.90 11.34 -2.62
CA HIS A 118 -15.54 11.94 -1.32
C HIS A 118 -14.20 12.66 -1.34
N ALA A 119 -13.22 12.17 -2.10
CA ALA A 119 -11.89 12.77 -2.22
C ALA A 119 -11.87 14.01 -3.10
N TYR A 120 -12.78 14.06 -4.08
CA TYR A 120 -13.01 15.20 -4.94
C TYR A 120 -13.79 16.27 -4.18
N SER A 121 -13.16 17.43 -3.99
CA SER A 121 -13.83 18.57 -3.37
C SER A 121 -13.68 19.78 -4.28
N PRO A 122 -14.75 20.19 -4.98
CA PRO A 122 -14.72 21.41 -5.80
C PRO A 122 -14.54 22.66 -4.92
N ASP A 123 -14.97 22.60 -3.65
CA ASP A 123 -14.84 23.68 -2.68
C ASP A 123 -13.45 23.78 -2.03
N ALA A 124 -12.67 22.69 -1.98
CA ALA A 124 -11.29 22.71 -1.47
C ALA A 124 -10.31 23.49 -2.36
N ALA A 125 -10.67 23.74 -3.62
CA ALA A 125 -9.94 24.65 -4.52
C ALA A 125 -10.19 26.14 -4.18
N SER A 126 -11.15 26.45 -3.31
CA SER A 126 -11.43 27.82 -2.89
C SER A 126 -10.40 28.30 -1.85
N PRO A 127 -9.67 29.41 -2.11
CA PRO A 127 -8.72 29.97 -1.15
C PRO A 127 -9.37 30.51 0.15
N LEU A 128 -10.71 30.49 0.23
CA LEU A 128 -11.49 30.89 1.41
C LEU A 128 -11.97 29.70 2.25
N PHE A 129 -11.86 28.47 1.74
CA PHE A 129 -12.22 27.28 2.50
C PHE A 129 -11.07 26.91 3.44
N ARG A 130 -11.29 27.10 4.74
CA ARG A 130 -10.40 26.61 5.78
C ARG A 130 -11.16 25.51 6.54
N PRO A 131 -10.95 24.23 6.22
CA PRO A 131 -11.62 23.17 6.94
C PRO A 131 -11.26 23.29 8.43
N GLY A 132 -12.29 23.23 9.28
CA GLY A 132 -12.06 23.00 10.70
C GLY A 132 -11.52 21.58 10.88
N GLY A 133 -10.61 21.37 11.84
CA GLY A 133 -10.02 20.04 12.09
C GLY A 133 -11.04 18.93 12.39
N ASP A 134 -12.25 19.32 12.81
CA ASP A 134 -13.35 18.40 13.15
C ASP A 134 -14.49 18.40 12.11
N ASP A 135 -14.30 18.99 10.91
CA ASP A 135 -15.33 18.95 9.86
C ASP A 135 -15.48 17.52 9.31
N PRO A 136 -16.64 16.86 9.48
CA PRO A 136 -16.85 15.48 9.01
C PRO A 136 -16.63 15.31 7.51
N ALA A 137 -16.90 16.35 6.70
CA ALA A 137 -16.66 16.32 5.27
C ALA A 137 -15.15 16.35 4.96
N ALA A 138 -14.38 17.17 5.68
CA ALA A 138 -12.93 17.24 5.56
C ALA A 138 -12.25 15.92 5.98
N LEU A 139 -12.71 15.30 7.08
CA LEU A 139 -12.23 13.99 7.52
C LEU A 139 -12.52 12.89 6.49
N SER A 140 -13.76 12.85 5.97
CA SER A 140 -14.15 11.87 4.93
C SER A 140 -13.33 12.04 3.65
N SER A 141 -13.10 13.28 3.22
CA SER A 141 -12.23 13.60 2.08
C SER A 141 -10.79 13.19 2.33
N ALA A 142 -10.21 13.52 3.48
CA ALA A 142 -8.83 13.14 3.82
C ALA A 142 -8.64 11.62 3.81
N LEU A 143 -9.58 10.88 4.40
CA LEU A 143 -9.56 9.41 4.37
C LEU A 143 -9.69 8.87 2.95
N ALA A 144 -10.61 9.40 2.16
CA ALA A 144 -10.81 8.93 0.78
C ALA A 144 -9.57 9.17 -0.09
N ARG A 145 -8.91 10.32 0.06
CA ARG A 145 -7.63 10.64 -0.60
C ARG A 145 -6.53 9.66 -0.19
N LEU A 146 -6.41 9.36 1.11
CA LEU A 146 -5.46 8.36 1.63
C LEU A 146 -5.70 6.99 0.99
N LEU A 147 -6.95 6.51 0.96
CA LEU A 147 -7.28 5.19 0.42
C LEU A 147 -7.06 5.09 -1.09
N LEU A 148 -7.31 6.17 -1.86
CA LEU A 148 -6.99 6.23 -3.28
C LEU A 148 -5.47 6.21 -3.51
N PHE A 149 -4.73 7.01 -2.74
CA PHE A 149 -3.26 7.03 -2.76
C PHE A 149 -2.70 5.62 -2.51
N GLU A 150 -3.14 4.94 -1.45
CA GLU A 150 -2.68 3.57 -1.14
C GLU A 150 -3.09 2.56 -2.22
N ALA A 151 -4.28 2.69 -2.82
CA ALA A 151 -4.69 1.80 -3.91
C ALA A 151 -3.79 1.95 -5.15
N VAL A 152 -3.48 3.18 -5.55
CA VAL A 152 -2.55 3.46 -6.65
C VAL A 152 -1.14 2.96 -6.30
N ARG A 153 -0.67 3.27 -5.09
CA ARG A 153 0.64 2.85 -4.59
C ARG A 153 0.81 1.34 -4.59
N LEU A 154 -0.13 0.57 -4.03
CA LEU A 154 -0.07 -0.89 -4.00
C LEU A 154 0.01 -1.47 -5.42
N ARG A 155 -0.71 -0.87 -6.39
CA ARG A 155 -0.62 -1.25 -7.80
C ARG A 155 0.78 -1.00 -8.38
N LEU A 156 1.38 0.15 -8.08
CA LEU A 156 2.74 0.48 -8.51
C LEU A 156 3.79 -0.42 -7.85
N LEU A 157 3.66 -0.74 -6.57
CA LEU A 157 4.56 -1.68 -5.88
C LEU A 157 4.54 -3.04 -6.56
N VAL A 158 3.36 -3.57 -6.89
CA VAL A 158 3.25 -4.84 -7.62
C VAL A 158 3.91 -4.73 -9.00
N ALA A 159 3.73 -3.62 -9.71
CA ALA A 159 4.37 -3.41 -11.01
C ALA A 159 5.90 -3.34 -10.88
N ALA A 160 6.42 -2.50 -9.99
CA ALA A 160 7.84 -2.28 -9.76
C ALA A 160 8.57 -3.54 -9.27
N TRP A 161 7.92 -4.38 -8.45
CA TRP A 161 8.53 -5.61 -7.91
C TRP A 161 8.37 -6.83 -8.82
N SER A 162 7.48 -6.76 -9.82
CA SER A 162 7.28 -7.83 -10.79
C SER A 162 8.53 -8.10 -11.62
N SER A 163 9.34 -7.06 -11.85
CA SER A 163 10.73 -7.15 -12.32
C SER A 163 11.68 -6.64 -11.23
N HIS A 164 12.98 -6.86 -11.38
CA HIS A 164 13.99 -6.22 -10.53
C HIS A 164 14.62 -5.00 -11.21
N GLU A 165 14.02 -4.53 -12.32
CA GLU A 165 14.59 -3.47 -13.16
C GLU A 165 14.56 -2.13 -12.43
N TYR A 166 13.40 -1.73 -11.92
CA TYR A 166 13.25 -0.45 -11.21
C TYR A 166 14.23 -0.32 -10.03
N GLU A 167 14.33 -1.35 -9.18
CA GLU A 167 15.28 -1.38 -8.06
C GLU A 167 16.74 -1.40 -8.53
N SER A 168 17.05 -2.07 -9.65
CA SER A 168 18.41 -2.10 -10.23
C SER A 168 18.82 -0.76 -10.83
N LEU A 169 17.84 0.10 -11.11
CA LEU A 169 18.03 1.48 -11.55
C LEU A 169 18.15 2.46 -10.36
N GLY A 170 18.14 1.94 -9.12
CA GLY A 170 18.19 2.76 -7.91
C GLY A 170 16.84 3.33 -7.48
N GLY A 171 15.72 2.83 -8.03
CA GLY A 171 14.39 3.13 -7.52
C GLY A 171 14.17 2.57 -6.11
N GLU A 172 13.51 3.34 -5.27
CA GLU A 172 13.09 3.00 -3.91
C GLU A 172 11.58 2.95 -3.75
N GLU A 173 11.11 2.39 -2.64
CA GLU A 173 9.70 2.41 -2.24
C GLU A 173 9.19 3.85 -2.04
N THR A 174 10.02 4.74 -1.49
CA THR A 174 9.68 6.16 -1.31
C THR A 174 9.49 6.92 -2.62
N ASP A 175 10.18 6.52 -3.70
CA ASP A 175 9.95 7.07 -5.04
C ASP A 175 8.56 6.66 -5.56
N ILE A 176 8.15 5.42 -5.29
CA ILE A 176 6.82 4.91 -5.65
C ILE A 176 5.73 5.68 -4.88
N ASP A 177 5.96 5.97 -3.60
CA ASP A 177 5.06 6.78 -2.79
C ASP A 177 4.90 8.18 -3.39
N ALA A 178 6.01 8.81 -3.77
CA ALA A 178 6.00 10.13 -4.38
C ALA A 178 5.21 10.15 -5.70
N ILE A 179 5.43 9.16 -6.57
CA ILE A 179 4.70 9.02 -7.85
C ILE A 179 3.21 8.79 -7.60
N ALA A 180 2.85 7.84 -6.73
CA ALA A 180 1.45 7.54 -6.43
C ALA A 180 0.72 8.75 -5.86
N CYS A 181 1.37 9.50 -4.96
CA CYS A 181 0.80 10.71 -4.37
C CYS A 181 0.61 11.81 -5.43
N ALA A 182 1.65 12.12 -6.20
CA ALA A 182 1.61 13.17 -7.21
C ALA A 182 0.51 12.92 -8.26
N GLU A 183 0.40 11.68 -8.75
CA GLU A 183 -0.58 11.31 -9.77
C GLU A 183 -2.02 11.29 -9.21
N THR A 184 -2.19 10.82 -7.98
CA THR A 184 -3.50 10.86 -7.31
C THR A 184 -3.96 12.30 -7.11
N GLU A 185 -3.09 13.19 -6.64
CA GLU A 185 -3.43 14.59 -6.40
C GLU A 185 -3.69 15.37 -7.70
N ALA A 186 -2.89 15.13 -8.74
CA ALA A 186 -3.07 15.73 -10.05
C ALA A 186 -4.43 15.34 -10.64
N LEU A 187 -4.80 14.07 -10.57
CA LEU A 187 -6.04 13.56 -11.13
C LEU A 187 -7.27 13.91 -10.29
N LEU A 188 -7.16 14.00 -8.98
CA LEU A 188 -8.23 14.57 -8.15
C LEU A 188 -8.52 16.04 -8.46
N SER A 189 -7.62 16.73 -9.15
CA SER A 189 -7.81 18.12 -9.58
C SER A 189 -8.29 18.24 -11.04
N GLU A 190 -8.47 17.11 -11.74
CA GLU A 190 -8.77 17.06 -13.18
C GLU A 190 -10.29 17.00 -13.43
N PRO A 191 -10.91 18.05 -14.00
CA PRO A 191 -12.37 18.11 -14.18
C PRO A 191 -12.92 17.06 -15.13
N SER A 192 -12.11 16.52 -16.05
CA SER A 192 -12.58 15.47 -16.97
C SER A 192 -12.83 14.13 -16.29
N LEU A 193 -12.38 13.93 -15.05
CA LEU A 193 -12.71 12.73 -14.27
C LEU A 193 -14.10 12.79 -13.62
N ASP A 194 -14.79 13.93 -13.66
CA ASP A 194 -16.18 14.06 -13.20
C ASP A 194 -17.20 13.51 -14.22
N ASP A 195 -16.76 13.13 -15.42
CA ASP A 195 -17.64 12.54 -16.43
C ASP A 195 -18.15 11.16 -15.95
N PRO A 196 -19.48 10.92 -15.89
CA PRO A 196 -20.07 9.65 -15.47
C PRO A 196 -19.63 8.42 -16.29
N HIS A 197 -19.07 8.62 -17.47
CA HIS A 197 -18.55 7.56 -18.33
C HIS A 197 -17.08 7.23 -18.08
N VAL A 198 -16.38 8.05 -17.29
CA VAL A 198 -15.00 7.82 -16.90
C VAL A 198 -14.98 7.00 -15.62
N ARG A 199 -14.05 6.04 -15.55
CA ARG A 199 -13.76 5.30 -14.32
C ARG A 199 -12.48 5.88 -13.72
N PRO A 200 -12.54 6.67 -12.64
CA PRO A 200 -11.40 7.45 -12.18
C PRO A 200 -10.21 6.60 -11.75
N LEU A 201 -10.44 5.53 -10.97
CA LEU A 201 -9.34 4.71 -10.46
C LEU A 201 -8.52 4.02 -11.57
N PRO A 202 -9.11 3.34 -12.57
CA PRO A 202 -8.36 2.83 -13.71
C PRO A 202 -7.51 3.89 -14.42
N VAL A 203 -8.00 5.12 -14.55
CA VAL A 203 -7.25 6.24 -15.13
C VAL A 203 -6.07 6.63 -14.23
N MET A 204 -6.30 6.73 -12.92
CA MET A 204 -5.23 6.99 -11.93
C MET A 204 -4.14 5.92 -11.96
N MET A 205 -4.52 4.64 -11.98
CA MET A 205 -3.57 3.55 -12.07
C MET A 205 -2.78 3.56 -13.39
N ALA A 206 -3.43 3.90 -14.50
CA ALA A 206 -2.77 4.00 -15.80
C ALA A 206 -1.78 5.17 -15.85
N SER A 207 -2.19 6.36 -15.40
CA SER A 207 -1.34 7.54 -15.33
C SER A 207 -0.11 7.30 -14.45
N ALA A 208 -0.33 6.74 -13.26
CA ALA A 208 0.73 6.38 -12.34
C ALA A 208 1.70 5.34 -12.90
N SER A 209 1.20 4.35 -13.66
CA SER A 209 2.06 3.36 -14.32
C SER A 209 2.93 3.99 -15.41
N ILE A 210 2.40 4.97 -16.15
CA ILE A 210 3.17 5.75 -17.14
C ILE A 210 4.23 6.60 -16.43
N ALA A 211 3.89 7.25 -15.33
CA ALA A 211 4.82 8.04 -14.53
C ALA A 211 5.98 7.17 -13.99
N LEU A 212 5.68 5.99 -13.46
CA LEU A 212 6.68 5.01 -13.02
C LEU A 212 7.61 4.58 -14.16
N ALA A 213 7.06 4.33 -15.36
CA ALA A 213 7.87 3.96 -16.52
C ALA A 213 8.78 5.11 -16.99
N ARG A 214 8.31 6.36 -16.90
CA ARG A 214 9.12 7.56 -17.19
C ARG A 214 10.25 7.73 -16.19
N ASP A 215 9.95 7.65 -14.89
CA ASP A 215 10.97 7.73 -13.84
C ASP A 215 12.03 6.63 -14.01
N ALA A 216 11.63 5.40 -14.34
CA ALA A 216 12.56 4.32 -14.66
C ALA A 216 13.46 4.66 -15.88
N ALA A 217 12.90 5.23 -16.95
CA ALA A 217 13.65 5.62 -18.13
C ALA A 217 14.67 6.73 -17.81
N ASP A 218 14.25 7.74 -17.04
CA ASP A 218 15.12 8.85 -16.60
C ASP A 218 16.28 8.33 -15.75
N ARG A 219 16.03 7.40 -14.82
CA ARG A 219 17.08 6.74 -14.02
C ARG A 219 18.03 5.90 -14.88
N ALA A 220 17.51 5.19 -15.87
CA ALA A 220 18.35 4.43 -16.79
C ALA A 220 19.29 5.33 -17.58
N ASP A 221 18.83 6.50 -18.03
CA ASP A 221 19.65 7.49 -18.69
C ASP A 221 20.72 8.07 -17.74
N LEU A 222 20.36 8.42 -16.51
CA LEU A 222 21.30 8.90 -15.48
C LEU A 222 22.39 7.86 -15.18
N LEU A 223 22.03 6.58 -15.07
CA LEU A 223 22.98 5.50 -14.78
C LEU A 223 23.97 5.20 -15.91
N ARG A 224 23.74 5.68 -17.14
CA ARG A 224 24.75 5.54 -18.22
C ARG A 224 26.04 6.29 -17.91
N GLY A 225 25.96 7.38 -17.14
CA GLY A 225 27.11 8.17 -16.71
C GLY A 225 27.82 7.65 -15.45
N VAL A 226 27.31 6.59 -14.84
CA VAL A 226 27.77 6.07 -13.55
C VAL A 226 28.70 4.86 -13.76
N GLY A 227 29.71 4.71 -12.88
CA GLY A 227 30.70 3.62 -12.95
C GLY A 227 30.09 2.22 -12.79
N GLU A 228 30.76 1.19 -13.32
CA GLU A 228 30.27 -0.20 -13.26
C GLU A 228 30.09 -0.71 -11.82
N ASP A 229 30.96 -0.31 -10.90
CA ASP A 229 30.89 -0.73 -9.50
C ASP A 229 29.57 -0.34 -8.83
N GLU A 230 29.12 0.89 -9.09
CA GLU A 230 27.86 1.40 -8.53
C GLU A 230 26.66 0.73 -9.21
N ARG A 231 26.71 0.49 -10.52
CA ARG A 231 25.67 -0.27 -11.23
C ARG A 231 25.57 -1.71 -10.70
N GLU A 232 26.69 -2.36 -10.45
CA GLU A 232 26.67 -3.72 -9.88
C GLU A 232 26.17 -3.71 -8.43
N ARG A 233 26.52 -2.69 -7.62
CA ARG A 233 25.96 -2.50 -6.28
C ARG A 233 24.43 -2.43 -6.31
N LEU A 234 23.85 -1.62 -7.20
CA LEU A 234 22.40 -1.51 -7.37
C LEU A 234 21.78 -2.83 -7.84
N ARG A 235 22.38 -3.52 -8.81
CA ARG A 235 21.91 -4.85 -9.26
C ARG A 235 21.95 -5.88 -8.14
N MET A 236 23.02 -5.93 -7.35
CA MET A 236 23.13 -6.84 -6.20
C MET A 236 22.05 -6.56 -5.16
N ARG A 237 21.79 -5.28 -4.87
CA ARG A 237 20.73 -4.86 -3.97
C ARG A 237 19.35 -5.28 -4.47
N ALA A 238 19.05 -5.01 -5.74
CA ALA A 238 17.80 -5.41 -6.38
C ALA A 238 17.59 -6.93 -6.35
N ARG A 239 18.64 -7.71 -6.64
CA ARG A 239 18.61 -9.18 -6.54
C ARG A 239 18.34 -9.66 -5.11
N LEU A 240 18.94 -9.01 -4.10
CA LEU A 240 18.70 -9.35 -2.70
C LEU A 240 17.24 -9.07 -2.30
N ARG A 241 16.72 -7.86 -2.58
CA ARG A 241 15.31 -7.52 -2.30
C ARG A 241 14.36 -8.45 -3.04
N ALA A 242 14.66 -8.80 -4.29
CA ALA A 242 13.91 -9.81 -5.04
C ALA A 242 13.89 -11.18 -4.37
N ALA A 243 15.04 -11.67 -3.90
CA ALA A 243 15.12 -12.92 -3.17
C ALA A 243 14.31 -12.89 -1.85
N LEU A 244 14.38 -11.78 -1.11
CA LEU A 244 13.64 -11.60 0.15
C LEU A 244 12.12 -11.63 -0.08
N ARG A 245 11.63 -11.02 -1.18
CA ARG A 245 10.22 -11.03 -1.57
C ARG A 245 9.68 -12.42 -1.93
N GLU A 246 10.51 -13.44 -2.10
CA GLU A 246 10.06 -14.83 -2.29
C GLU A 246 9.86 -15.61 -0.98
N LEU A 247 10.40 -15.08 0.12
CA LEU A 247 10.33 -15.72 1.42
C LEU A 247 8.94 -15.51 2.04
N ARG A 248 8.63 -16.28 3.06
CA ARG A 248 7.48 -15.96 3.93
C ARG A 248 7.73 -14.62 4.62
N LEU A 249 6.67 -13.85 4.84
CA LEU A 249 6.76 -12.49 5.39
C LEU A 249 7.65 -12.39 6.66
N PRO A 250 7.53 -13.26 7.68
CA PRO A 250 8.40 -13.17 8.86
C PRO A 250 9.88 -13.35 8.51
N GLU A 251 10.20 -14.27 7.61
CA GLU A 251 11.56 -14.49 7.13
C GLU A 251 12.09 -13.33 6.31
N ALA A 252 11.25 -12.72 5.45
CA ALA A 252 11.62 -11.56 4.65
C ALA A 252 12.00 -10.38 5.54
N VAL A 253 11.13 -9.98 6.48
CA VAL A 253 11.34 -8.85 7.41
C VAL A 253 12.58 -9.07 8.29
N LEU A 254 12.73 -10.26 8.86
CA LEU A 254 13.88 -10.56 9.72
C LEU A 254 15.21 -10.56 8.96
N LEU A 255 15.23 -11.08 7.73
CA LEU A 255 16.44 -11.12 6.91
C LEU A 255 16.77 -9.78 6.28
N GLU A 256 15.77 -8.99 5.91
CA GLU A 256 15.94 -7.59 5.50
C GLU A 256 16.65 -6.80 6.60
N ASN A 257 16.13 -6.83 7.83
CA ASN A 257 16.78 -6.17 8.98
C ASN A 257 18.18 -6.73 9.26
N ALA A 258 18.37 -8.06 9.18
CA ALA A 258 19.67 -8.68 9.43
C ALA A 258 20.72 -8.39 8.34
N LEU A 259 20.27 -8.00 7.13
CA LEU A 259 21.08 -7.69 5.96
C LEU A 259 20.99 -6.20 5.58
N ALA A 260 20.53 -5.34 6.50
CA ALA A 260 20.25 -3.93 6.25
C ALA A 260 21.45 -3.19 5.62
N SER A 261 22.67 -3.49 6.05
CA SER A 261 23.89 -2.89 5.47
C SER A 261 24.11 -3.22 3.98
N LEU A 262 23.52 -4.30 3.46
CA LEU A 262 23.54 -4.68 2.05
C LEU A 262 22.36 -4.09 1.27
N THR A 263 21.26 -3.77 1.95
CA THR A 263 20.09 -3.10 1.35
C THR A 263 20.18 -1.57 1.42
N GLY A 264 21.19 -1.03 2.11
CA GLY A 264 21.38 0.41 2.28
C GLY A 264 20.68 0.99 3.51
N ASP A 265 20.16 0.12 4.39
CA ASP A 265 19.38 0.49 5.57
C ASP A 265 20.17 0.31 6.88
N HIS A 266 19.56 0.74 7.98
CA HIS A 266 20.09 0.54 9.33
C HIS A 266 19.40 -0.63 10.02
N ARG A 267 20.19 -1.42 10.74
CA ARG A 267 19.67 -2.53 11.54
C ARG A 267 18.99 -2.01 12.80
N VAL A 268 17.79 -2.47 13.05
CA VAL A 268 16.95 -2.20 14.23
C VAL A 268 17.00 -3.39 15.19
N GLU A 269 16.84 -3.14 16.49
CA GLU A 269 16.75 -4.21 17.50
C GLU A 269 15.50 -5.07 17.29
N LEU A 270 15.57 -6.37 17.60
CA LEU A 270 14.50 -7.31 17.23
C LEU A 270 13.17 -7.03 17.97
N THR A 271 13.24 -6.51 19.18
CA THR A 271 12.04 -6.14 19.95
C THR A 271 11.38 -4.89 19.39
N GLU A 272 12.18 -3.93 18.92
CA GLU A 272 11.70 -2.73 18.24
C GLU A 272 11.10 -3.12 16.88
N LEU A 273 11.82 -3.91 16.08
CA LEU A 273 11.32 -4.42 14.80
C LEU A 273 10.02 -5.21 14.95
N GLN A 274 9.85 -5.97 16.03
CA GLN A 274 8.60 -6.68 16.28
C GLN A 274 7.44 -5.74 16.58
N ALA A 275 7.66 -4.71 17.40
CA ALA A 275 6.68 -3.67 17.66
C ALA A 275 6.34 -2.89 16.37
N ASP A 276 7.35 -2.65 15.54
CA ASP A 276 7.21 -1.97 14.26
C ASP A 276 6.70 -2.86 13.13
N ARG A 277 6.52 -4.17 13.32
CA ARG A 277 6.10 -5.08 12.22
C ARG A 277 5.15 -6.16 12.74
N PRO A 278 4.03 -5.79 13.38
CA PRO A 278 3.13 -6.75 14.03
C PRO A 278 2.58 -7.77 13.03
N VAL A 279 2.17 -7.34 11.82
CA VAL A 279 1.67 -8.21 10.75
C VAL A 279 2.64 -9.37 10.43
N ALA A 280 3.95 -9.13 10.54
CA ALA A 280 4.98 -10.10 10.24
C ALA A 280 5.44 -10.90 11.47
N LEU A 281 5.53 -10.28 12.64
CA LEU A 281 6.33 -10.77 13.77
C LEU A 281 5.54 -10.97 15.07
N GLU A 282 4.26 -10.62 15.12
CA GLU A 282 3.44 -10.79 16.32
C GLU A 282 3.47 -12.25 16.83
N GLY A 283 3.56 -12.40 18.15
CA GLY A 283 3.60 -13.70 18.83
C GLY A 283 4.94 -14.46 18.72
N LEU A 284 5.95 -13.96 18.00
CA LEU A 284 7.28 -14.57 17.97
C LEU A 284 8.13 -14.16 19.17
N SER A 285 8.74 -15.12 19.86
CA SER A 285 9.75 -14.80 20.87
C SER A 285 11.06 -14.34 20.22
N ARG A 286 11.88 -13.55 20.94
CA ARG A 286 13.23 -13.15 20.49
C ARG A 286 14.07 -14.35 20.04
N GLN A 287 14.08 -15.43 20.82
CA GLN A 287 14.80 -16.66 20.47
C GLN A 287 14.28 -17.28 19.17
N ALA A 288 12.96 -17.25 18.91
CA ALA A 288 12.39 -17.74 17.66
C ALA A 288 12.81 -16.87 16.46
N MET A 289 12.86 -15.54 16.62
CA MET A 289 13.35 -14.61 15.60
C MET A 289 14.83 -14.86 15.27
N ASP A 290 15.70 -14.97 16.28
CA ASP A 290 17.13 -15.27 16.10
C ASP A 290 17.36 -16.59 15.36
N GLN A 291 16.61 -17.63 15.73
CA GLN A 291 16.68 -18.92 15.05
C GLN A 291 16.25 -18.83 13.58
N ARG A 292 15.20 -18.04 13.27
CA ARG A 292 14.76 -17.80 11.89
C ARG A 292 15.82 -17.06 11.08
N ILE A 293 16.44 -16.02 11.63
CA ILE A 293 17.56 -15.30 11.00
C ILE A 293 18.71 -16.27 10.69
N SER A 294 19.14 -17.06 11.68
CA SER A 294 20.22 -18.03 11.52
C SER A 294 19.94 -19.10 10.46
N ARG A 295 18.71 -19.64 10.43
CA ARG A 295 18.29 -20.62 9.40
C ARG A 295 18.17 -19.96 8.03
N GLY A 296 17.58 -18.77 7.97
CA GLY A 296 17.37 -18.00 6.75
C GLY A 296 18.67 -17.64 6.05
N ARG A 297 19.65 -17.10 6.76
CA ARG A 297 20.99 -16.79 6.21
C ARG A 297 21.67 -18.03 5.64
N ARG A 298 21.59 -19.16 6.33
CA ARG A 298 22.12 -20.44 5.84
C ARG A 298 21.37 -20.97 4.63
N ALA A 299 20.08 -20.68 4.52
CA ALA A 299 19.26 -21.09 3.38
C ALA A 299 19.55 -20.25 2.13
N LEU A 300 19.77 -18.93 2.27
CA LEU A 300 20.11 -18.04 1.15
C LEU A 300 21.46 -18.40 0.49
N ALA A 301 22.39 -19.01 1.24
CA ALA A 301 23.64 -19.54 0.69
C ALA A 301 23.46 -20.87 -0.09
N LYS A 302 22.27 -21.46 -0.08
CA LYS A 302 21.94 -22.71 -0.77
C LYS A 302 21.06 -22.44 -1.99
N ALA A 303 20.85 -23.49 -2.79
CA ALA A 303 19.92 -23.46 -3.91
C ALA A 303 18.50 -23.05 -3.46
N ARG A 304 17.82 -22.29 -4.33
CA ARG A 304 16.50 -21.68 -4.10
C ARG A 304 15.43 -22.62 -3.54
N ARG A 305 15.45 -23.91 -3.90
CA ARG A 305 14.52 -24.93 -3.37
C ARG A 305 14.60 -25.15 -1.85
N TYR A 306 15.67 -24.69 -1.20
CA TYR A 306 15.86 -24.80 0.25
C TYR A 306 15.47 -23.51 0.99
N TRP A 307 15.03 -22.48 0.28
CA TRP A 307 14.62 -21.22 0.89
C TRP A 307 13.30 -21.43 1.67
N PRO A 308 13.09 -20.69 2.77
CA PRO A 308 11.82 -20.69 3.50
C PRO A 308 10.76 -19.89 2.74
N SER A 309 10.46 -20.30 1.51
CA SER A 309 9.50 -19.67 0.62
C SER A 309 8.06 -19.90 1.08
N ARG A 310 7.16 -19.05 0.61
CA ARG A 310 5.72 -19.21 0.80
C ARG A 310 5.25 -20.57 0.27
N ARG A 311 4.37 -21.21 1.02
CA ARG A 311 3.73 -22.50 0.67
C ARG A 311 2.39 -22.29 -0.01
N LYS A 312 1.77 -21.13 0.18
CA LYS A 312 0.54 -20.68 -0.47
C LYS A 312 0.79 -19.33 -1.15
N PRO A 313 0.05 -19.01 -2.22
CA PRO A 313 0.15 -17.69 -2.83
C PRO A 313 -0.22 -16.59 -1.82
N ALA A 314 0.51 -15.50 -1.86
CA ALA A 314 0.12 -14.23 -1.23
C ALA A 314 -0.62 -13.34 -2.23
N LEU A 315 -1.23 -12.24 -1.77
CA LEU A 315 -1.91 -11.27 -2.64
C LEU A 315 -0.97 -10.76 -3.74
N TYR A 316 0.29 -10.49 -3.40
CA TYR A 316 1.34 -10.12 -4.34
C TYR A 316 1.47 -11.09 -5.50
N ASP A 317 1.54 -12.41 -5.21
CA ASP A 317 1.72 -13.44 -6.22
C ASP A 317 0.51 -13.48 -7.17
N MET A 318 -0.69 -13.34 -6.61
CA MET A 318 -1.96 -13.39 -7.34
C MET A 318 -2.18 -12.18 -8.25
N ILE A 319 -1.84 -10.97 -7.81
CA ILE A 319 -1.99 -9.73 -8.60
C ILE A 319 -0.93 -9.69 -9.71
N ARG A 320 0.28 -10.16 -9.43
CA ARG A 320 1.37 -10.24 -10.40
C ARG A 320 1.04 -11.20 -11.55
N GLU A 321 0.53 -12.39 -11.26
CA GLU A 321 0.15 -13.38 -12.28
C GLU A 321 -0.91 -12.83 -13.25
N ARG A 322 -1.89 -12.07 -12.73
CA ARG A 322 -2.89 -11.39 -13.56
C ARG A 322 -2.27 -10.34 -14.48
N SER A 323 -1.33 -9.54 -13.97
CA SER A 323 -0.64 -8.51 -14.77
C SER A 323 0.19 -9.11 -15.91
N SER A 324 0.73 -10.32 -15.71
CA SER A 324 1.46 -11.07 -16.76
C SER A 324 0.57 -11.83 -17.74
N ALA A 325 -0.70 -12.07 -17.38
CA ALA A 325 -1.67 -12.78 -18.21
C ALA A 325 -2.50 -11.84 -19.10
N ASP A 326 -2.32 -10.52 -18.95
CA ASP A 326 -3.02 -9.52 -19.77
C ASP A 326 -2.48 -9.59 -21.21
N PRO A 327 -3.31 -9.88 -22.23
CA PRO A 327 -2.85 -10.01 -23.62
C PRO A 327 -2.19 -8.75 -24.19
N ALA A 328 -2.35 -7.59 -23.54
CA ALA A 328 -1.66 -6.35 -23.90
C ALA A 328 -0.15 -6.34 -23.58
N THR A 329 0.34 -7.22 -22.69
CA THR A 329 1.77 -7.40 -22.38
C THR A 329 2.36 -8.68 -22.98
N ALA A 330 1.58 -9.42 -23.76
CA ALA A 330 2.09 -10.56 -24.53
C ALA A 330 2.91 -10.04 -25.71
N ASP A 331 4.24 -10.18 -25.61
CA ASP A 331 5.16 -9.96 -26.72
C ASP A 331 4.62 -10.62 -28.00
N PRO A 332 4.42 -9.87 -29.10
CA PRO A 332 4.08 -10.48 -30.37
C PRO A 332 5.31 -11.27 -30.83
N LYS A 333 5.23 -12.60 -30.72
CA LYS A 333 6.17 -13.51 -31.38
C LYS A 333 6.05 -13.44 -32.89
#